data_AF-A0A3L6RLS2-F1
#
_entry.id   AF-A0A3L6RLS2-F1
#
_cell.length_a   1.000
_cell.length_b   1.000
_cell.length_c   1.000
_cell.angle_alpha   90.00
_cell.angle_beta   90.00
_cell.angle_gamma   90.00
#
_symmetry.space_group_name_H-M   'P 1'
#
loop_
_entity.id
_entity.type
_entity.pdbx_description
1 polymer ?
#
loop_
_entity_poly.entity_id
_entity_poly.type
_entity_poly.pdbx_seq_one_letter_code
_entity_poly.pdbx_strand_id
1 'polypeptide(L)'
;MVIADLGCAAGPNALALVLTAVDAVLRHHRHAAQHDLGPLDVRVLFNDLPDNDFNDVAKRLVSFQQSAQSSGLVQTAGIVPGSFLQ
;
A
#
# COMPACT_ATOMS: atom_id res chain seq x y z
N MET A 1 -4.98 -0.45 -10.06
CA MET A 1 -3.50 -0.46 -10.05
C MET A 1 -3.02 -1.26 -8.85
N VAL A 2 -1.90 -1.98 -8.96
CA VAL A 2 -1.31 -2.74 -7.85
C VAL A 2 0.08 -2.19 -7.54
N ILE A 3 0.38 -1.97 -6.27
CA ILE A 3 1.71 -1.61 -5.74
C ILE A 3 2.14 -2.75 -4.82
N ALA A 4 3.32 -3.32 -5.03
CA ALA A 4 3.87 -4.37 -4.20
C ALA A 4 5.18 -3.92 -3.57
N ASP A 5 5.29 -4.09 -2.25
CA ASP A 5 6.54 -3.95 -1.50
C ASP A 5 7.16 -5.34 -1.34
N LEU A 6 8.30 -5.56 -1.98
CA LEU A 6 9.00 -6.85 -2.05
C LEU A 6 10.18 -6.85 -1.07
N GLY A 7 10.05 -7.60 0.02
CA GLY A 7 10.95 -7.51 1.17
C GLY A 7 10.56 -6.37 2.10
N CYS A 8 9.27 -6.31 2.47
CA CYS A 8 8.70 -5.17 3.19
C CYS A 8 9.23 -5.02 4.63
N ALA A 9 9.83 -6.08 5.20
CA ALA A 9 10.19 -6.23 6.60
C ALA A 9 9.00 -5.96 7.53
N ALA A 10 9.30 -5.66 8.80
CA ALA A 10 8.36 -5.19 9.80
C ALA A 10 8.72 -3.76 10.25
N GLY A 11 7.77 -3.05 10.83
CA GLY A 11 7.96 -1.71 11.37
C GLY A 11 7.41 -0.58 10.49
N PRO A 12 7.71 0.68 10.85
CA PRO A 12 7.11 1.86 10.22
C PRO A 12 7.53 2.05 8.75
N ASN A 13 8.70 1.52 8.35
CA ASN A 13 9.25 1.72 7.01
C ASN A 13 8.44 0.97 5.94
N ALA A 14 7.95 -0.23 6.26
CA ALA A 14 7.09 -1.01 5.36
C ALA A 14 5.90 -0.17 4.89
N LEU A 15 5.22 0.49 5.83
CA LEU A 15 4.08 1.32 5.53
C LEU A 15 4.48 2.65 4.87
N ALA A 16 5.52 3.33 5.37
CA ALA A 16 5.94 4.63 4.86
C ALA A 16 6.33 4.61 3.36
N LEU A 17 7.01 3.53 2.93
CA LEU A 17 7.41 3.36 1.54
C LEU A 17 6.19 3.21 0.61
N VAL A 18 5.27 2.31 0.97
CA VAL A 18 4.02 2.11 0.24
C VAL A 18 3.20 3.39 0.17
N LEU A 19 3.04 4.11 1.29
CA LEU A 19 2.25 5.34 1.31
C LEU A 19 2.83 6.42 0.41
N THR A 20 4.15 6.51 0.34
CA THR A 20 4.85 7.41 -0.57
C THR A 20 4.55 7.04 -2.03
N ALA A 21 4.58 5.75 -2.37
CA ALA A 21 4.26 5.26 -3.71
C ALA A 21 2.79 5.51 -4.08
N VAL A 22 1.85 5.19 -3.18
CA VAL A 22 0.42 5.47 -3.36
C VAL A 22 0.19 6.96 -3.60
N ASP A 23 0.74 7.82 -2.74
CA ASP A 23 0.59 9.27 -2.87
C ASP A 23 1.14 9.80 -4.20
N ALA A 24 2.30 9.33 -4.65
CA ALA A 24 2.87 9.69 -5.95
C ALA A 24 1.94 9.31 -7.12
N VAL A 25 1.38 8.09 -7.07
CA VAL A 25 0.43 7.58 -8.08
C VAL A 25 -0.85 8.42 -8.10
N LEU A 26 -1.40 8.75 -6.94
CA LEU A 26 -2.61 9.56 -6.85
C LEU A 26 -2.39 10.98 -7.33
N ARG A 27 -1.25 11.59 -6.97
CA ARG A 27 -0.88 12.93 -7.47
C ARG A 27 -0.79 12.93 -8.99
N HIS A 28 -0.15 11.92 -9.56
CA HIS A 28 -0.07 11.77 -11.01
C HIS A 28 -1.45 11.56 -11.64
N HIS A 29 -2.28 10.68 -11.05
CA HIS A 29 -3.63 10.43 -11.53
C HIS A 29 -4.50 11.69 -11.48
N ARG A 30 -4.48 12.45 -10.38
CA ARG A 30 -5.23 13.72 -10.24
C ARG A 30 -4.81 14.75 -11.28
N HIS A 31 -3.52 14.83 -11.58
CA HIS A 31 -3.01 15.70 -12.64
C HIS A 31 -3.51 15.26 -14.02
N ALA A 32 -3.50 13.97 -14.30
CA ALA A 32 -3.98 13.42 -15.57
C ALA A 32 -5.52 13.49 -15.70
N ALA A 33 -6.26 13.39 -14.59
CA ALA A 33 -7.73 13.40 -14.55
C ALA A 33 -8.35 14.75 -14.93
N GLN A 34 -7.55 15.80 -15.14
CA GLN A 34 -7.97 16.98 -15.91
C GLN A 34 -8.42 16.62 -17.35
N HIS A 35 -8.15 15.39 -17.80
CA HIS A 35 -8.57 14.80 -19.07
C HIS A 35 -9.60 13.66 -18.95
N ASP A 36 -10.45 13.68 -17.92
CA ASP A 36 -11.61 12.75 -17.77
C ASP A 36 -11.23 11.28 -17.47
N LEU A 37 -10.24 11.07 -16.60
CA LEU A 37 -9.94 9.76 -16.05
C LEU A 37 -10.88 9.45 -14.87
N GLY A 38 -11.56 8.31 -14.94
CA GLY A 38 -12.44 7.79 -13.89
C GLY A 38 -11.71 7.47 -12.56
N PRO A 39 -12.40 6.95 -11.54
CA PRO A 39 -11.80 6.67 -10.24
C PRO A 39 -10.69 5.60 -10.33
N LEU A 40 -9.60 5.83 -9.59
CA LEU A 40 -8.46 4.89 -9.51
C LEU A 40 -8.55 4.02 -8.27
N ASP A 41 -8.74 2.72 -8.47
CA ASP A 41 -8.61 1.71 -7.41
C ASP A 41 -7.14 1.31 -7.24
N VAL A 42 -6.61 1.42 -6.02
CA VAL A 42 -5.21 1.11 -5.68
C VAL A 42 -5.19 -0.05 -4.69
N ARG A 43 -4.52 -1.13 -5.09
CA ARG A 43 -4.25 -2.30 -4.24
C ARG A 43 -2.80 -2.32 -3.82
N VAL A 44 -2.55 -2.54 -2.54
CA VAL A 44 -1.21 -2.69 -1.98
C VAL A 44 -0.98 -4.15 -1.61
N LEU A 45 0.21 -4.68 -1.90
CA LEU A 45 0.66 -5.99 -1.45
C LEU A 45 1.96 -5.86 -0.65
N PHE A 46 2.00 -6.44 0.54
CA PHE A 46 3.19 -6.56 1.36
C PHE A 46 3.72 -7.98 1.25
N ASN A 47 4.90 -8.14 0.66
CA ASN A 47 5.56 -9.43 0.52
C ASN A 47 6.84 -9.47 1.36
N ASP A 48 7.01 -10.54 2.12
CA ASP A 48 8.29 -10.91 2.71
C ASP A 48 8.31 -12.41 3.02
N LEU A 49 9.45 -12.93 3.46
CA LEU A 49 9.60 -14.29 3.92
C LEU A 49 8.56 -14.62 5.03
N PRO A 50 8.14 -15.89 5.15
CA PRO A 50 7.13 -16.29 6.12
C PRO A 50 7.48 -16.02 7.59
N ASP A 51 8.75 -15.78 7.91
CA ASP A 51 9.25 -15.45 9.25
C ASP A 51 9.14 -13.96 9.61
N ASN A 52 8.71 -13.11 8.67
CA ASN A 52 8.44 -11.69 8.92
C ASN A 52 7.28 -11.48 9.90
N ASP A 53 7.34 -10.40 10.69
CA ASP A 53 6.24 -10.00 11.57
C ASP A 53 5.15 -9.24 10.81
N PHE A 54 4.35 -10.00 10.05
CA PHE A 54 3.18 -9.47 9.34
C PHE A 54 2.09 -8.95 10.28
N ASN A 55 2.10 -9.33 11.57
CA ASN A 55 1.13 -8.80 12.52
C ASN A 55 1.41 -7.33 12.84
N ASP A 56 2.68 -6.94 12.96
CA ASP A 56 3.06 -5.53 13.10
C ASP A 56 2.65 -4.73 11.86
N VAL A 57 2.92 -5.25 10.65
CA VAL A 57 2.48 -4.64 9.38
C VAL A 57 0.97 -4.45 9.34
N ALA A 58 0.20 -5.49 9.67
CA ALA A 58 -1.27 -5.44 9.69
C ALA A 58 -1.81 -4.42 10.69
N LYS A 59 -1.27 -4.39 11.92
CA LYS A 59 -1.68 -3.43 12.95
C LYS A 59 -1.46 -2.00 12.50
N ARG A 60 -0.28 -1.70 11.94
CA ARG A 60 0.07 -0.37 11.42
C ARG A 60 -0.82 0.04 10.27
N LEU A 61 -1.10 -0.88 9.35
CA LEU A 61 -2.01 -0.66 8.24
C LEU A 61 -3.42 -0.31 8.72
N VAL A 62 -3.96 -1.05 9.69
CA VAL A 62 -5.29 -0.75 10.29
C VAL A 62 -5.28 0.61 10.97
N SER A 63 -4.27 0.91 11.80
CA SER A 63 -4.14 2.22 12.45
C SER A 63 -4.07 3.37 11.43
N PHE A 64 -3.35 3.15 10.33
CA PHE A 64 -3.27 4.11 9.24
C PHE A 64 -4.62 4.29 8.54
N GLN A 65 -5.29 3.20 8.16
CA GLN A 65 -6.60 3.25 7.52
C GLN A 65 -7.63 4.00 8.37
N GLN A 66 -7.60 3.80 9.70
CA GLN A 66 -8.44 4.54 10.65
C GLN A 66 -8.13 6.05 10.65
N SER A 67 -6.86 6.43 10.58
CA SER A 67 -6.45 7.84 10.47
C SER A 67 -6.74 8.47 9.10
N ALA A 68 -6.77 7.65 8.05
CA ALA A 68 -6.87 8.07 6.65
C ALA A 68 -8.30 8.03 6.08
N GLN A 69 -9.32 7.65 6.86
CA GLN A 69 -10.73 7.58 6.42
C GLN A 69 -11.28 8.91 5.85
N SER A 70 -10.56 10.02 6.01
CA SER A 70 -10.87 11.33 5.43
C SER A 70 -10.40 11.52 3.97
N SER A 71 -9.62 10.60 3.39
CA SER A 71 -8.90 10.83 2.12
C SER A 71 -9.51 10.17 0.87
N GLY A 72 -10.63 9.45 0.99
CA GLY A 72 -11.40 8.94 -0.14
C GLY A 72 -10.72 7.82 -0.95
N LEU A 73 -9.66 7.21 -0.41
CA LEU A 73 -8.95 6.12 -1.06
C LEU A 73 -9.48 4.76 -0.60
N VAL A 74 -10.00 3.96 -1.54
CA VAL A 74 -10.21 2.53 -1.31
C VAL A 74 -8.85 1.85 -1.49
N GLN A 75 -8.11 1.73 -0.39
CA GLN A 75 -6.88 0.93 -0.37
C GLN A 75 -7.23 -0.47 0.09
N THR A 76 -7.32 -1.40 -0.85
CA THR A 76 -7.26 -2.83 -0.49
C THR A 76 -5.80 -3.17 -0.25
N ALA A 77 -5.46 -3.64 0.94
CA ALA A 77 -4.11 -4.09 1.25
C ALA A 77 -4.11 -5.60 1.51
N GLY A 78 -3.13 -6.30 0.94
CA GLY A 78 -2.93 -7.73 1.08
C GLY A 78 -1.56 -8.05 1.67
N ILE A 79 -1.48 -9.16 2.40
CA ILE A 79 -0.25 -9.73 2.95
C ILE A 79 0.05 -11.00 2.17
N VAL A 80 1.30 -11.12 1.71
CA VAL A 80 1.76 -12.23 0.87
C VAL A 80 3.02 -12.82 1.51
N PRO A 81 2.88 -13.84 2.38
CA PRO A 81 4.01 -14.54 2.95
C PRO A 81 4.67 -15.43 1.88
N GLY A 82 5.95 -15.25 1.62
CA GLY A 82 6.69 -16.03 0.63
C GLY A 82 7.94 -15.34 0.11
N SER A 83 8.83 -16.13 -0.49
CA SER A 83 9.97 -15.58 -1.22
C SER A 83 9.48 -14.92 -2.51
N PHE A 84 9.97 -13.73 -2.79
CA PHE A 84 9.72 -13.05 -4.07
C PHE A 84 10.58 -13.60 -5.24
N LEU A 85 11.44 -14.59 -4.97
CA LEU A 85 12.34 -15.21 -5.95
C LEU A 85 11.78 -16.52 -6.56
N GLN A 86 10.59 -16.95 -6.14
CA GLN A 86 9.95 -18.18 -6.60
C GLN A 86 8.89 -17.95 -7.66
#